data_AF-A0A838F7I4-F1
#
_entry.id   AF-A0A838F7I4-F1
#
_cell.length_a   1.000
_cell.length_b   1.000
_cell.length_c   1.000
_cell.angle_alpha   90.00
_cell.angle_beta   90.00
_cell.angle_gamma   90.00
#
_symmetry.space_group_name_H-M   'P 1'
#
loop_
_entity.id
_entity.type
_entity.pdbx_description
1 polymer ?
#
loop_
_entity_poly.entity_id
_entity_poly.type
_entity_poly.pdbx_seq_one_letter_code
_entity_poly.pdbx_strand_id
1 'polypeptide(L)' 'MKNVAFTSEAFKENNEWFETNKKWLIWIKLLIRELTMTAFKGMGKPKPLRDD' A
#
# COMPACT_ATOMS: atom_id res chain seq x y z
N MET A 1 -14.07 7.22 -4.26
CA MET A 1 -12.82 6.63 -3.73
C MET A 1 -13.23 5.52 -2.77
N LYS A 2 -12.57 4.35 -2.83
CA LYS A 2 -12.81 3.28 -1.85
C LYS A 2 -12.19 3.68 -0.51
N ASN A 3 -12.82 3.28 0.60
CA ASN A 3 -12.25 3.51 1.93
C ASN A 3 -11.03 2.61 2.14
N VAL A 4 -9.97 3.17 2.72
CA VAL A 4 -8.72 2.46 3.03
C VAL A 4 -8.66 2.31 4.54
N ALA A 5 -8.52 1.08 5.00
CA ALA A 5 -8.32 0.76 6.41
C ALA A 5 -6.93 0.15 6.59
N PHE A 6 -6.27 0.52 7.68
CA PHE A 6 -4.99 -0.04 8.09
C PHE A 6 -5.20 -0.93 9.32
N THR A 7 -4.43 -2.00 9.42
CA THR A 7 -4.21 -2.66 10.71
C THR A 7 -3.32 -1.77 11.58
N SER A 8 -3.34 -1.98 12.89
CA SER A 8 -2.50 -1.21 13.82
C SER A 8 -1.01 -1.29 13.48
N GLU A 9 -0.54 -2.48 13.07
CA GLU A 9 0.84 -2.72 12.67
C GLU A 9 1.19 -1.99 11.37
N ALA A 10 0.37 -2.13 10.32
CA ALA A 10 0.60 -1.43 9.05
C ALA A 10 0.55 0.09 9.21
N PHE A 11 -0.32 0.61 10.09
CA PHE A 11 -0.38 2.04 10.39
C PHE A 11 0.88 2.53 11.10
N LYS A 12 1.41 1.75 12.06
CA LYS A 12 2.66 2.05 12.75
C LYS A 12 3.83 2.12 11.78
N GLU A 13 4.03 1.10 10.94
CA GLU A 13 5.10 1.09 9.93
C GLU A 13 4.98 2.25 8.94
N ASN A 14 3.75 2.51 8.48
CA ASN A 14 3.48 3.66 7.62
C ASN A 14 3.90 4.98 8.29
N ASN A 15 3.69 5.14 9.60
CA ASN A 15 4.13 6.33 10.35
C ASN A 15 5.65 6.40 10.50
N GLU A 16 6.32 5.28 10.76
CA GLU A 16 7.80 5.22 10.85
C GLU A 16 8.47 5.68 9.55
N TRP A 17 7.84 5.44 8.40
CA TRP A 17 8.38 5.86 7.10
C TRP A 17 8.28 7.38 6.85
N PHE A 18 7.46 8.13 7.61
CA PHE A 18 7.49 9.60 7.56
C PHE A 18 8.80 10.18 8.06
N GLU A 19 9.41 9.52 9.04
CA GLU A 19 10.63 9.97 9.69
C GLU A 19 11.87 9.37 9.02
N THR A 20 11.78 8.14 8.52
CA THR A 20 12.93 7.39 8.03
C THR A 20 13.11 7.44 6.51
N ASN A 21 12.02 7.32 5.73
CA ASN A 21 12.14 7.25 4.27
C ASN A 21 10.85 7.65 3.53
N LYS A 22 10.77 8.95 3.19
CA LYS A 22 9.64 9.54 2.47
C LYS A 22 9.41 8.97 1.07
N LYS A 23 10.41 8.36 0.43
CA LYS A 23 10.22 7.74 -0.90
C LYS A 23 9.23 6.59 -0.82
N TRP A 24 9.31 5.78 0.25
CA TRP A 24 8.41 4.66 0.43
C TRP A 24 6.96 5.09 0.66
N LEU A 25 6.73 6.20 1.37
CA LEU A 25 5.39 6.76 1.52
C LEU A 25 4.76 7.16 0.19
N ILE A 26 5.53 7.79 -0.69
CA ILE A 26 5.04 8.16 -2.03
C ILE A 26 4.67 6.90 -2.79
N TRP A 27 5.52 5.87 -2.74
CA TRP A 27 5.25 4.58 -3.38
C TRP A 27 4.01 3.89 -2.86
N ILE A 28 3.82 3.78 -1.54
CA ILE A 28 2.59 3.22 -0.94
C ILE A 28 1.36 4.00 -1.43
N LYS A 29 1.41 5.34 -1.36
CA LYS A 29 0.27 6.19 -1.78
C LYS A 29 -0.10 5.96 -3.24
N LEU A 30 0.88 5.80 -4.12
CA LEU A 30 0.66 5.47 -5.53
C LEU A 30 0.03 4.09 -5.69
N LEU A 31 0.55 3.06 -5.02
CA LEU A 31 0.02 1.70 -5.09
C LEU A 31 -1.41 1.62 -4.54
N ILE A 32 -1.71 2.25 -3.41
CA ILE A 32 -3.06 2.33 -2.85
C ILE A 32 -4.01 3.02 -3.84
N ARG A 33 -3.62 4.17 -4.41
CA ARG A 33 -4.42 4.88 -5.40
C ARG A 33 -4.76 3.97 -6.58
N GLU A 34 -3.77 3.25 -7.11
CA GLU A 34 -3.98 2.35 -8.25
C GLU A 34 -4.89 1.17 -7.90
N LEU A 35 -4.74 0.58 -6.72
CA LEU A 35 -5.65 -0.47 -6.24
C LEU A 35 -7.10 -0.01 -6.17
N THR A 36 -7.36 1.28 -5.91
CA THR A 36 -8.73 1.82 -5.96
C THR A 36 -9.31 1.93 -7.37
N MET A 37 -8.46 2.03 -8.41
CA MET A 37 -8.85 2.19 -9.81
C MET A 37 -8.85 0.87 -10.58
N THR A 38 -7.76 0.10 -10.48
CA THR A 38 -7.54 -1.17 -11.21
C THR A 38 -7.10 -2.25 -10.23
N ALA A 39 -8.07 -2.85 -9.54
CA ALA A 39 -7.79 -3.93 -8.60
C ALA A 39 -7.13 -5.13 -9.31
N PHE A 40 -6.12 -5.71 -8.66
CA PHE A 40 -5.40 -6.92 -9.11
C PHE A 40 -4.69 -6.83 -10.47
N LYS A 41 -4.53 -5.63 -11.02
CA LYS A 41 -3.79 -5.36 -12.28
C LYS A 41 -2.97 -4.08 -12.12
N GLY A 42 -1.92 -3.92 -12.93
CA GLY A 42 -1.13 -2.69 -12.96
C GLY A 42 0.17 -2.75 -12.14
N MET A 43 0.55 -1.64 -11.51
CA MET A 43 1.84 -1.43 -10.85
C MET A 43 2.03 -2.36 -9.64
N GLY A 44 3.30 -2.58 -9.29
CA GLY A 44 3.67 -3.43 -8.15
C GLY A 44 3.61 -4.92 -8.44
N LYS A 45 3.27 -5.32 -9.69
CA LYS A 45 3.11 -6.71 -10.13
C LYS A 45 2.19 -7.49 -9.17
N PRO A 46 0.89 -7.12 -9.08
CA PRO A 46 -0.05 -7.74 -8.16
C PRO A 46 -0.07 -9.25 -8.38
N LYS A 47 0.04 -10.01 -7.30
CA LYS A 47 -0.03 -11.47 -7.33
C LYS A 47 -1.02 -11.95 -6.29
N PRO A 48 -1.83 -12.97 -6.60
CA PRO A 48 -2.56 -13.68 -5.57
C PRO A 48 -1.54 -14.30 -4.62
N LEU A 49 -1.71 -14.03 -3.32
CA LEU A 49 -1.01 -14.77 -2.29
C LEU A 49 -1.55 -16.20 -2.31
N ARG A 50 -0.67 -17.17 -2.10
CA ARG A 50 -1.05 -18.56 -1.87
C ARG A 50 -0.86 -18.79 -0.38
N ASP A 51 -1.84 -19.39 0.25
CA ASP A 51 -1.63 -19.98 1.57
C ASP A 51 -0.74 -21.21 1.35
N ASP A 52 0.46 -21.18 1.91
CA ASP A 52 1.38 -22.31 2.01
C ASP A 52 0.93 -23.34 3.06
#